data_AF-A0A9W5TTG3-F1
#
_entry.id   AF-A0A9W5TTG3-F1
#
_cell.length_a   1.000
_cell.length_b   1.000
_cell.length_c   1.000
_cell.angle_alpha   90.00
_cell.angle_beta   90.00
_cell.angle_gamma   90.00
#
_symmetry.space_group_name_H-M   'P 1'
#
loop_
_entity.id
_entity.type
_entity.pdbx_description
1 polymer ?
#
loop_
_entity_poly.entity_id
_entity_poly.type
_entity_poly.pdbx_seq_one_letter_code
_entity_poly.pdbx_strand_id
1 'polypeptide(L)'
;QDRGLATYLVFAASFNSDVVISTGGLSARVKDVATRLLSSSISDNRSIKDEMIVALADEDAKALVKHIGAVIIDRPDRQTAGITAILRFARLRPECVDLACAALKRVPPKELKPGAILQVKQGDPQPIIEQMTKLVEANGGSEQAGALDVALERS
;
A
#
# COMPACT_ATOMS: atom_id res chain seq x y z
N GLN A 1 -12.29 -20.49 23.49
CA GLN A 1 -11.38 -19.58 22.77
C GLN A 1 -12.24 -18.47 22.19
N ASP A 2 -12.21 -17.25 22.75
CA ASP A 2 -13.14 -16.15 22.40
C ASP A 2 -12.44 -14.79 22.26
N ARG A 3 -11.10 -14.76 22.35
CA ARG A 3 -10.31 -13.51 22.32
C ARG A 3 -10.25 -12.85 20.94
N GLY A 4 -10.40 -13.61 19.85
CA GLY A 4 -10.31 -13.07 18.48
C GLY A 4 -11.50 -12.20 18.10
N LEU A 5 -12.71 -12.63 18.46
CA LEU A 5 -13.96 -11.92 18.16
C LEU A 5 -14.10 -10.64 19.00
N ALA A 6 -13.70 -10.68 20.27
CA ALA A 6 -13.69 -9.49 21.12
C ALA A 6 -12.72 -8.41 20.61
N THR A 7 -11.50 -8.79 20.20
CA THR A 7 -10.56 -7.83 19.58
C THR A 7 -11.08 -7.31 18.25
N TYR A 8 -11.67 -8.16 17.41
CA TYR A 8 -12.27 -7.73 16.14
C TYR A 8 -13.44 -6.77 16.34
N LEU A 9 -14.34 -7.01 17.31
CA LEU A 9 -15.49 -6.14 17.60
C LEU A 9 -15.05 -4.79 18.19
N VAL A 10 -14.09 -4.77 19.11
CA VAL A 10 -13.51 -3.52 19.63
C VAL A 10 -12.79 -2.75 18.52
N PHE A 11 -12.17 -3.46 17.59
CA PHE A 11 -11.47 -2.88 16.46
C PHE A 11 -12.43 -2.33 15.38
N ALA A 12 -13.45 -3.09 15.00
CA ALA A 12 -14.51 -2.67 14.08
C ALA A 12 -15.33 -1.49 14.64
N ALA A 13 -15.61 -1.50 15.95
CA ALA A 13 -16.21 -0.36 16.64
C ALA A 13 -15.33 0.90 16.57
N SER A 14 -14.01 0.73 16.52
CA SER A 14 -13.07 1.85 16.39
C SER A 14 -13.10 2.51 15.00
N PHE A 15 -13.52 1.80 13.94
CA PHE A 15 -13.73 2.40 12.60
C PHE A 15 -15.11 3.03 12.43
N ASN A 16 -16.11 2.58 13.18
CA ASN A 16 -17.49 3.07 13.11
C ASN A 16 -17.79 4.27 14.04
N SER A 17 -16.83 4.72 14.85
CA SER A 17 -16.99 5.94 15.67
C SER A 17 -16.59 7.18 14.88
N ASP A 18 -17.59 7.68 14.18
CA ASP A 18 -17.70 8.91 13.39
C ASP A 18 -16.89 10.13 13.89
N VAL A 19 -16.09 10.73 13.00
CA VAL A 19 -15.91 12.20 12.88
C VAL A 19 -15.89 12.53 11.40
N VAL A 20 -17.08 12.66 10.82
CA VAL A 20 -17.35 13.48 9.64
C VAL A 20 -16.90 14.92 9.93
N ILE A 21 -15.86 15.36 9.23
CA ILE A 21 -15.71 16.77 8.84
C ILE A 21 -15.48 16.76 7.33
N SER A 22 -16.57 16.99 6.59
CA SER A 22 -16.55 17.25 5.15
C SER A 22 -15.74 18.49 4.83
N THR A 23 -14.62 18.31 4.13
CA THR A 23 -14.13 19.17 3.02
C THR A 23 -12.81 18.58 2.48
N GLY A 24 -12.91 17.57 1.61
CA GLY A 24 -11.81 17.12 0.73
C GLY A 24 -10.56 16.50 1.38
N GLY A 25 -10.49 16.31 2.70
CA GLY A 25 -9.31 15.77 3.40
C GLY A 25 -9.59 14.49 4.20
N LEU A 26 -8.56 13.65 4.37
CA LEU A 26 -8.65 12.42 5.18
C LEU A 26 -8.95 12.74 6.66
N SER A 27 -9.72 11.89 7.35
CA SER A 27 -9.98 12.03 8.79
C SER A 27 -8.66 11.98 9.60
N ALA A 28 -8.65 12.51 10.83
CA ALA A 28 -7.44 12.54 11.67
C ALA A 28 -6.83 11.14 11.86
N ARG A 29 -7.68 10.13 12.03
CA ARG A 29 -7.27 8.73 12.15
C ARG A 29 -6.66 8.20 10.85
N VAL A 30 -7.28 8.49 9.70
CA VAL A 30 -6.77 8.03 8.41
C VAL A 30 -5.43 8.72 8.07
N LYS A 31 -5.23 9.97 8.51
CA LYS A 31 -3.92 10.66 8.44
C LYS A 31 -2.85 9.97 9.29
N ASP A 32 -3.17 9.51 10.50
CA ASP A 32 -2.22 8.77 11.35
C ASP A 32 -1.82 7.43 10.69
N VAL A 33 -2.79 6.68 10.15
CA VAL A 33 -2.52 5.45 9.39
C VAL A 33 -1.60 5.73 8.19
N ALA A 34 -1.89 6.78 7.41
CA ALA A 34 -1.03 7.19 6.29
C ALA A 34 0.39 7.50 6.75
N THR A 35 0.55 8.29 7.83
CA THR A 35 1.87 8.62 8.40
C THR A 35 2.66 7.38 8.76
N ARG A 36 2.04 6.41 9.43
CA ARG A 36 2.73 5.17 9.85
C ARG A 36 3.09 4.28 8.66
N LEU A 37 2.20 4.16 7.67
CA LEU A 37 2.47 3.43 6.43
C LEU A 37 3.61 4.06 5.63
N LEU A 38 3.71 5.39 5.63
CA LEU A 38 4.73 6.14 4.91
C LEU A 38 6.02 6.37 5.73
N SER A 39 6.06 5.88 6.97
CA SER A 39 7.24 6.00 7.83
C SER A 39 8.40 5.17 7.27
N SER A 40 9.60 5.72 7.34
CA SER A 40 10.84 4.96 7.08
C SER A 40 11.18 4.00 8.22
N SER A 41 10.51 4.15 9.37
CA SER A 41 10.64 3.23 10.50
C SER A 41 9.91 1.91 10.22
N ILE A 42 10.66 0.81 10.26
CA ILE A 42 10.10 -0.54 10.11
C ILE A 42 9.08 -0.83 11.21
N SER A 43 9.32 -0.37 12.45
CA SER A 43 8.39 -0.60 13.56
C SER A 43 7.05 0.11 13.34
N ASP A 44 7.08 1.34 12.83
CA ASP A 44 5.87 2.12 12.57
C ASP A 44 5.06 1.47 11.45
N ASN A 45 5.72 1.07 10.36
CA ASN A 45 5.04 0.41 9.24
C ASN A 45 4.41 -0.93 9.67
N ARG A 46 5.14 -1.73 10.47
CA ARG A 46 4.63 -3.00 11.02
C ARG A 46 3.53 -2.83 12.07
N SER A 47 3.39 -1.65 12.66
CA SER A 47 2.28 -1.36 13.58
C SER A 47 0.92 -1.40 12.88
N ILE A 48 0.90 -1.12 11.57
CA ILE A 48 -0.30 -1.29 10.72
C ILE A 48 -0.34 -2.73 10.25
N LYS A 49 -1.19 -3.53 10.88
CA LYS A 49 -1.37 -4.95 10.54
C LYS A 49 -2.36 -5.15 9.40
N ASP A 50 -2.33 -6.34 8.80
CA ASP A 50 -3.19 -6.65 7.65
C ASP A 50 -4.68 -6.64 8.04
N GLU A 51 -5.03 -7.06 9.26
CA GLU A 51 -6.40 -6.97 9.76
C GLU A 51 -6.88 -5.52 9.83
N MET A 52 -5.95 -4.58 10.06
CA MET A 52 -6.26 -3.15 10.07
C MET A 52 -6.61 -2.62 8.69
N ILE A 53 -5.94 -3.13 7.65
CA ILE A 53 -6.22 -2.75 6.27
C ILE A 53 -7.59 -3.30 5.86
N VAL A 54 -7.88 -4.55 6.20
CA VAL A 54 -9.16 -5.22 5.87
C VAL A 54 -10.34 -4.55 6.57
N ALA A 55 -10.18 -4.09 7.80
CA ALA A 55 -11.27 -3.48 8.59
C ALA A 55 -11.60 -2.01 8.21
N LEU A 56 -10.83 -1.38 7.33
CA LEU A 56 -11.11 -0.02 6.86
C LEU A 56 -12.46 0.03 6.14
N ALA A 57 -13.14 1.17 6.17
CA ALA A 57 -14.21 1.44 5.21
C ALA A 57 -13.63 1.53 3.79
N ASP A 58 -14.39 1.12 2.78
CA ASP A 58 -13.96 1.12 1.37
C ASP A 58 -13.43 2.48 0.93
N GLU A 59 -14.15 3.55 1.30
CA GLU A 59 -13.78 4.91 0.92
C GLU A 59 -12.48 5.37 1.59
N ASP A 60 -12.23 4.95 2.84
CA ASP A 60 -10.97 5.25 3.53
C ASP A 60 -9.79 4.50 2.93
N ALA A 61 -9.97 3.23 2.57
CA ALA A 61 -8.93 2.45 1.90
C ALA A 61 -8.58 3.06 0.53
N LYS A 62 -9.59 3.41 -0.26
CA LYS A 62 -9.41 4.12 -1.55
C LYS A 62 -8.71 5.47 -1.36
N ALA A 63 -9.09 6.25 -0.34
CA ALA A 63 -8.48 7.54 -0.03
C ALA A 63 -7.01 7.38 0.37
N LEU A 64 -6.68 6.37 1.19
CA LEU A 64 -5.31 6.05 1.58
C LEU A 64 -4.45 5.68 0.37
N VAL A 65 -4.91 4.79 -0.50
CA VAL A 65 -4.15 4.41 -1.71
C VAL A 65 -3.87 5.62 -2.60
N LYS A 66 -4.88 6.48 -2.82
CA LYS A 66 -4.71 7.73 -3.58
C LYS A 66 -3.69 8.67 -2.92
N HIS A 67 -3.79 8.87 -1.61
CA HIS A 67 -2.91 9.74 -0.84
C HIS A 67 -1.46 9.23 -0.87
N ILE A 68 -1.24 7.95 -0.55
CA ILE A 68 0.07 7.31 -0.61
C ILE A 68 0.66 7.43 -2.01
N GLY A 69 -0.16 7.16 -3.03
CA GLY A 69 0.23 7.31 -4.43
C GLY A 69 0.60 8.75 -4.84
N ALA A 70 0.08 9.78 -4.17
CA ALA A 70 0.55 11.16 -4.37
C ALA A 70 1.86 11.40 -3.64
N VAL A 71 1.96 10.98 -2.37
CA VAL A 71 3.15 11.20 -1.54
C VAL A 71 4.40 10.55 -2.14
N ILE A 72 4.33 9.33 -2.69
CA ILE A 72 5.52 8.66 -3.24
C ILE A 72 6.10 9.35 -4.49
N ILE A 73 5.29 10.18 -5.18
CA ILE A 73 5.75 11.00 -6.31
C ILE A 73 6.44 12.26 -5.81
N ASP A 74 5.85 12.92 -4.81
CA ASP A 74 6.39 14.16 -4.24
C ASP A 74 7.58 13.92 -3.30
N ARG A 75 7.68 12.73 -2.71
CA ARG A 75 8.65 12.34 -1.68
C ARG A 75 9.33 11.01 -2.05
N PRO A 76 10.33 11.03 -2.94
CA PRO A 76 11.03 9.82 -3.35
C PRO A 76 11.68 9.05 -2.19
N ASP A 77 12.03 9.72 -1.08
CA ASP A 77 12.52 9.11 0.15
C ASP A 77 11.51 8.12 0.77
N ARG A 78 10.21 8.34 0.56
CA ARG A 78 9.11 7.50 1.05
C ARG A 78 8.64 6.44 0.05
N GLN A 79 9.20 6.42 -1.16
CA GLN A 79 8.72 5.59 -2.26
C GLN A 79 8.62 4.10 -1.90
N THR A 80 9.68 3.52 -1.32
CA THR A 80 9.68 2.09 -0.95
C THR A 80 8.56 1.77 0.02
N ALA A 81 8.45 2.53 1.12
CA ALA A 81 7.40 2.31 2.13
C ALA A 81 5.98 2.47 1.54
N GLY A 82 5.78 3.47 0.67
CA GLY A 82 4.50 3.70 0.03
C GLY A 82 4.14 2.65 -1.02
N ILE A 83 5.08 2.19 -1.85
CA ILE A 83 4.84 1.08 -2.78
C ILE A 83 4.52 -0.20 -2.01
N THR A 84 5.26 -0.51 -0.93
CA THR A 84 4.93 -1.64 -0.04
C THR A 84 3.49 -1.55 0.46
N ALA A 85 3.07 -0.37 0.92
CA ALA A 85 1.70 -0.16 1.39
C ALA A 85 0.68 -0.37 0.26
N ILE A 86 0.90 0.21 -0.92
CA ILE A 86 0.01 0.05 -2.10
C ILE A 86 -0.16 -1.43 -2.47
N LEU A 87 0.94 -2.20 -2.52
CA LEU A 87 0.91 -3.64 -2.80
C LEU A 87 0.12 -4.41 -1.72
N ARG A 88 0.31 -4.07 -0.44
CA ARG A 88 -0.47 -4.64 0.67
C ARG A 88 -1.97 -4.36 0.52
N PHE A 89 -2.35 -3.12 0.19
CA PHE A 89 -3.75 -2.77 -0.07
C PHE A 89 -4.32 -3.57 -1.24
N ALA A 90 -3.63 -3.63 -2.37
CA ALA A 90 -4.11 -4.38 -3.53
C ALA A 90 -4.30 -5.88 -3.23
N ARG A 91 -3.41 -6.46 -2.43
CA ARG A 91 -3.48 -7.88 -2.04
C ARG A 91 -4.65 -8.17 -1.09
N LEU A 92 -4.92 -7.28 -0.14
CA LEU A 92 -5.92 -7.48 0.91
C LEU A 92 -7.32 -6.98 0.52
N ARG A 93 -7.39 -6.07 -0.45
CA ARG A 93 -8.61 -5.34 -0.83
C ARG A 93 -8.77 -5.24 -2.35
N PRO A 94 -9.54 -6.15 -2.98
CA PRO A 94 -9.71 -6.20 -4.43
C PRO A 94 -10.17 -4.87 -5.08
N GLU A 95 -11.06 -4.14 -4.42
CA GLU A 95 -11.57 -2.82 -4.84
C GLU A 95 -10.50 -1.71 -4.84
N CYS A 96 -9.33 -1.95 -4.26
CA CYS A 96 -8.19 -1.04 -4.32
C CYS A 96 -7.25 -1.32 -5.50
N VAL A 97 -7.41 -2.42 -6.25
CA VAL A 97 -6.48 -2.84 -7.31
C VAL A 97 -6.34 -1.79 -8.39
N ASP A 98 -7.44 -1.23 -8.91
CA ASP A 98 -7.38 -0.22 -9.97
C ASP A 98 -6.68 1.06 -9.52
N LEU A 99 -6.93 1.48 -8.27
CA LEU A 99 -6.27 2.65 -7.69
C LEU A 99 -4.78 2.40 -7.43
N ALA A 100 -4.43 1.19 -7.00
CA ALA A 100 -3.05 0.78 -6.82
C ALA A 100 -2.31 0.79 -8.17
N CYS A 101 -2.88 0.20 -9.22
CA CYS A 101 -2.34 0.28 -10.58
C CYS A 101 -2.20 1.74 -11.04
N ALA A 102 -3.20 2.59 -10.81
CA ALA A 102 -3.14 4.00 -11.17
C ALA A 102 -2.07 4.79 -10.39
N ALA A 103 -1.78 4.42 -9.14
CA ALA A 103 -0.68 4.98 -8.37
C ALA A 103 0.68 4.52 -8.92
N LEU A 104 0.85 3.21 -9.17
CA LEU A 104 2.08 2.64 -9.69
C LEU A 104 2.43 3.20 -11.08
N LYS A 105 1.42 3.42 -11.95
CA LYS A 105 1.61 4.05 -13.28
C LYS A 105 2.22 5.44 -13.23
N ARG A 106 2.06 6.17 -12.12
CA ARG A 106 2.58 7.53 -11.96
C ARG A 106 4.02 7.57 -11.48
N VAL A 107 4.57 6.45 -10.99
CA VAL A 107 5.97 6.37 -10.55
C VAL A 107 6.87 6.51 -11.77
N PRO A 108 7.83 7.46 -11.79
CA PRO A 108 8.80 7.54 -12.88
C PRO A 108 9.64 6.27 -12.93
N PRO A 109 9.74 5.57 -14.08
CA PRO A 109 10.45 4.29 -14.14
C PRO A 109 11.89 4.39 -13.66
N LYS A 110 12.61 5.47 -14.01
CA LYS A 110 14.01 5.70 -13.61
C LYS A 110 14.21 5.95 -12.11
N GLU A 111 13.14 6.25 -11.38
CA GLU A 111 13.17 6.46 -9.93
C GLU A 111 12.73 5.22 -9.15
N LEU A 112 12.35 4.13 -9.85
CA LEU A 112 11.91 2.90 -9.21
C LEU A 112 13.05 2.24 -8.42
N LYS A 113 12.86 2.15 -7.10
CA LYS A 113 13.83 1.54 -6.19
C LYS A 113 13.74 0.01 -6.19
N PRO A 114 14.87 -0.72 -6.27
CA PRO A 114 14.90 -2.19 -6.19
C PRO A 114 14.22 -2.74 -4.92
N GLY A 115 14.41 -2.06 -3.78
CA GLY A 115 13.78 -2.45 -2.51
C GLY A 115 12.25 -2.45 -2.54
N ALA A 116 11.63 -1.63 -3.40
CA ALA A 116 10.18 -1.59 -3.60
C ALA A 116 9.69 -2.76 -4.47
N ILE A 117 10.48 -3.13 -5.48
CA ILE A 117 10.21 -4.27 -6.37
C ILE A 117 10.23 -5.59 -5.59
N LEU A 118 11.18 -5.73 -4.66
CA LEU A 118 11.30 -6.92 -3.79
C LEU A 118 10.07 -7.18 -2.89
N GLN A 119 9.10 -6.26 -2.84
CA GLN A 119 7.86 -6.40 -2.06
C GLN A 119 6.71 -7.00 -2.86
N VAL A 120 6.88 -7.12 -4.18
CA VAL A 120 5.97 -7.86 -5.05
C VAL A 120 5.98 -9.33 -4.65
N LYS A 121 4.83 -9.98 -4.71
CA LYS A 121 4.67 -11.41 -4.47
C LYS A 121 3.98 -12.06 -5.65
N GLN A 122 4.23 -13.34 -5.90
CA GLN A 122 3.56 -14.09 -6.98
C GLN A 122 2.04 -14.15 -6.77
N GLY A 123 1.58 -14.15 -5.51
CA GLY A 123 0.16 -14.10 -5.16
C GLY A 123 -0.47 -12.71 -5.23
N ASP A 124 0.24 -11.68 -5.70
CA ASP A 124 -0.36 -10.36 -5.92
C ASP A 124 -1.39 -10.40 -7.05
N PRO A 125 -2.41 -9.52 -7.05
CA PRO A 125 -3.36 -9.46 -8.13
C PRO A 125 -2.66 -9.30 -9.48
N GLN A 126 -3.07 -10.07 -10.48
CA GLN A 126 -2.45 -10.08 -11.80
C GLN A 126 -2.26 -8.67 -12.41
N PRO A 127 -3.22 -7.72 -12.32
CA PRO A 127 -3.02 -6.36 -12.82
C PRO A 127 -1.87 -5.60 -12.14
N ILE A 128 -1.55 -5.92 -10.89
CA ILE A 128 -0.43 -5.34 -10.13
C ILE A 128 0.88 -5.90 -10.64
N ILE A 129 0.98 -7.22 -10.81
CA ILE A 129 2.19 -7.88 -11.34
C ILE A 129 2.49 -7.34 -12.74
N GLU A 130 1.50 -7.27 -13.61
CA GLU A 130 1.66 -6.71 -14.96
C GLU A 130 2.11 -5.24 -14.93
N GLN A 131 1.52 -4.44 -14.05
CA GLN A 131 1.88 -3.03 -13.94
C GLN A 131 3.31 -2.84 -13.40
N MET A 132 3.73 -3.64 -12.44
CA MET A 132 5.10 -3.63 -11.92
C MET A 132 6.09 -4.12 -12.98
N THR A 133 5.74 -5.16 -13.73
CA THR A 133 6.55 -5.68 -14.84
C THR A 133 6.81 -4.59 -15.88
N LYS A 134 5.74 -3.91 -16.34
CA LYS A 134 5.86 -2.78 -17.28
C LYS A 134 6.73 -1.65 -16.74
N LEU A 135 6.65 -1.37 -15.45
CA LEU A 135 7.44 -0.32 -14.81
C LEU A 135 8.94 -0.68 -14.74
N VAL A 136 9.24 -1.95 -14.46
CA VAL A 136 10.60 -2.50 -14.46
C VAL A 136 11.19 -2.52 -15.86
N GLU A 137 10.43 -2.99 -16.87
CA GLU A 137 10.85 -2.96 -18.28
C GLU A 137 11.13 -1.53 -18.74
N ALA A 138 10.26 -0.57 -18.40
CA ALA A 138 10.46 0.84 -18.72
C ALA A 138 11.64 1.48 -17.98
N ASN A 139 12.03 0.97 -16.82
CA ASN A 139 13.26 1.38 -16.14
C ASN A 139 14.49 0.94 -16.97
N GLY A 140 14.50 -0.29 -17.48
CA GLY A 140 15.54 -0.84 -18.34
C GLY A 140 16.86 -1.19 -17.63
N GLY A 141 16.90 -1.14 -16.30
CA GLY A 141 18.04 -1.54 -15.49
C GLY A 141 18.02 -3.04 -15.15
N SER A 142 19.17 -3.70 -15.27
CA SER A 142 19.31 -5.13 -14.94
C SER A 142 19.09 -5.42 -13.46
N GLU A 143 19.37 -4.46 -12.57
CA GLU A 143 19.12 -4.57 -11.13
C GLU A 143 17.61 -4.67 -10.83
N GLN A 144 16.79 -3.82 -11.47
CA GLN A 144 15.35 -3.81 -11.30
C GLN A 144 14.70 -5.08 -11.86
N ALA A 145 15.18 -5.55 -13.03
CA ALA A 145 14.76 -6.81 -13.62
C ALA A 145 15.05 -7.99 -12.67
N GLY A 146 16.31 -8.12 -12.23
CA GLY A 146 16.69 -9.18 -11.29
C GLY A 146 15.95 -9.09 -9.95
N ALA A 147 15.63 -7.89 -9.46
CA ALA A 147 14.82 -7.73 -8.25
C ALA A 147 13.39 -8.25 -8.43
N LEU A 148 12.79 -8.10 -9.61
CA LEU A 148 11.45 -8.61 -9.90
C LEU A 148 11.47 -10.14 -10.03
N ASP A 149 12.45 -10.69 -10.74
CA ASP A 149 12.62 -12.14 -10.88
C ASP A 149 12.74 -12.80 -9.51
N VAL A 150 13.63 -12.29 -8.66
CA VAL A 150 13.83 -12.75 -7.29
C VAL A 150 12.55 -12.63 -6.45
N ALA A 151 11.77 -11.56 -6.64
CA ALA A 151 10.52 -11.37 -5.88
C ALA A 151 9.46 -12.42 -6.26
N LEU A 152 9.34 -12.74 -7.55
CA LEU A 152 8.36 -13.67 -8.07
C LEU A 152 8.76 -15.15 -7.86
N GLU A 153 10.05 -15.45 -7.74
CA GLU A 153 10.56 -16.80 -7.43
C GLU A 153 10.42 -17.20 -5.93
N ARG A 154 10.36 -16.22 -5.02
CA ARG A 154 10.36 -16.46 -3.57
C ARG A 154 9.03 -16.92 -2.96
N SER A 155 7.98 -17.06 -3.77
CA SER A 155 6.60 -17.23 -3.31
C SER A 155 6.19 -18.69 -3.19
#